data_AF-A0A543BNG1-F1
#
_entry.id   AF-A0A543BNG1-F1
#
_cell.length_a   1.000
_cell.length_b   1.000
_cell.length_c   1.000
_cell.angle_alpha   90.00
_cell.angle_beta   90.00
_cell.angle_gamma   90.00
#
_symmetry.space_group_name_H-M   'P 1'
#
loop_
_entity.id
_entity.type
_entity.pdbx_description
1 polymer ?
#
loop_
_entity_poly.entity_id
_entity_poly.type
_entity_poly.pdbx_seq_one_letter_code
_entity_poly.pdbx_strand_id
1 'polypeptide(L)'
;MAEQHKKVEQGASKADAGEPPAGWTPTPEAKAKATRFRWIAAILWAVAIIGEAVGIFWLLRQRVFVGEDGKLVRDADTGLLREQGVAAEFPQWAFVALLVLLVVIAALSITGSVLWKKANRLDPARKSDTVRFFVQNQLGAIIAIVAFLPLIILIFLNKDMSKGQKTTAGIVGIALAVLAAVLGTSINPPSVEQYTADQSAVIQLLGQDEVVWVDGGAVYHVCDEVSAIQTGSEIRTGTTAEAIEAGKSRLTLQFASELRACDLSVPENADQITEALRAIQAGQTDTALPAPVWADPADAPITVEEAPAE
;
A
#
# COMPACT_ATOMS: atom_id res chain seq x y z
N MET A 1 -28.34 57.51 -5.04
CA MET A 1 -28.70 56.46 -6.00
C MET A 1 -27.40 56.13 -6.71
N ALA A 2 -26.67 55.11 -6.22
CA ALA A 2 -26.71 53.75 -6.74
C ALA A 2 -26.33 53.76 -8.24
N GLU A 3 -25.35 53.06 -8.77
CA GLU A 3 -24.55 51.88 -8.39
C GLU A 3 -23.77 51.62 -9.70
N GLN A 4 -22.44 51.43 -9.71
CA GLN A 4 -21.69 50.68 -10.75
C GLN A 4 -20.19 50.95 -10.63
N HIS A 5 -19.60 50.38 -9.59
CA HIS A 5 -18.23 49.88 -9.65
C HIS A 5 -18.27 48.49 -9.04
N LYS A 6 -18.33 47.45 -9.88
CA LYS A 6 -18.19 46.07 -9.41
C LYS A 6 -17.43 45.23 -10.42
N LYS A 7 -16.36 44.64 -9.90
CA LYS A 7 -15.71 43.39 -10.32
C LYS A 7 -14.46 43.49 -11.19
N VAL A 8 -13.43 44.11 -10.65
CA VAL A 8 -12.06 43.58 -10.74
C VAL A 8 -11.44 43.76 -9.36
N GLU A 9 -11.54 42.75 -8.51
CA GLU A 9 -10.63 42.58 -7.37
C GLU A 9 -10.71 41.16 -6.79
N GLN A 10 -9.53 40.65 -6.43
CA GLN A 10 -9.28 39.63 -5.41
C GLN A 10 -9.51 38.16 -5.79
N GLY A 11 -8.44 37.58 -6.32
CA GLY A 11 -8.15 36.14 -6.29
C GLY A 11 -6.64 35.89 -6.18
N ALA A 12 -5.94 36.72 -5.41
CA ALA A 12 -4.54 36.47 -5.03
C ALA A 12 -4.54 35.70 -3.72
N SER A 13 -3.93 34.51 -3.79
CA SER A 13 -3.61 33.58 -2.72
C SER A 13 -3.42 34.24 -1.35
N LYS A 14 -4.33 33.94 -0.40
CA LYS A 14 -3.93 33.92 1.01
C LYS A 14 -3.13 32.65 1.20
N ALA A 15 -1.81 32.78 1.16
CA ALA A 15 -0.93 31.87 1.87
C ALA A 15 -1.33 31.94 3.35
N ASP A 16 -1.91 30.85 3.84
CA ASP A 16 -2.16 30.66 5.26
C ASP A 16 -0.79 30.55 5.91
N ALA A 17 -0.31 31.64 6.50
CA ALA A 17 0.81 31.63 7.42
C ALA A 17 0.31 31.03 8.75
N GLY A 18 -0.09 29.76 8.69
CA GLY A 18 -0.32 28.92 9.84
C GLY A 18 1.03 28.38 10.31
N GLU A 19 1.17 28.25 11.62
CA GLU A 19 2.24 27.55 12.31
C GLU A 19 2.74 26.33 11.51
N PRO A 20 4.06 26.08 11.40
CA PRO A 20 4.56 24.91 10.69
C PRO A 20 3.84 23.68 11.24
N PRO A 21 3.27 22.82 10.37
CA PRO A 21 2.47 21.70 10.85
C PRO A 21 3.33 20.85 11.78
N ALA A 22 2.78 20.44 12.93
CA ALA A 22 3.47 19.62 13.94
C ALA A 22 3.91 18.22 13.44
N GLY A 23 3.89 17.97 12.13
CA GLY A 23 4.40 16.79 11.47
C GLY A 23 4.22 16.88 9.95
N TRP A 24 4.91 16.01 9.23
CA TRP A 24 4.92 15.91 7.77
C TRP A 24 3.50 15.89 7.19
N THR A 25 3.30 16.60 6.07
CA THR A 25 2.05 16.61 5.32
C THR A 25 2.28 16.31 3.84
N PRO A 26 1.38 15.57 3.18
CA PRO A 26 1.52 15.28 1.76
C PRO A 26 1.23 16.53 0.93
N THR A 27 1.89 16.65 -0.22
CA THR A 27 1.54 17.68 -1.22
C THR A 27 0.09 17.52 -1.67
N PRO A 28 -0.56 18.59 -2.17
CA PRO A 28 -1.92 18.49 -2.71
C PRO A 28 -2.04 17.46 -3.83
N GLU A 29 -1.01 17.36 -4.68
CA GLU A 29 -0.96 16.41 -5.79
C GLU A 29 -0.79 14.96 -5.30
N ALA A 30 0.13 14.71 -4.34
CA ALA A 30 0.28 13.41 -3.70
C ALA A 30 -1.03 12.94 -3.04
N LYS A 31 -1.73 13.84 -2.34
CA LYS A 31 -3.03 13.56 -1.71
C LYS A 31 -4.10 13.22 -2.73
N ALA A 32 -4.17 13.95 -3.85
CA ALA A 32 -5.10 13.66 -4.94
C ALA A 32 -4.80 12.31 -5.61
N LYS A 33 -3.53 12.01 -5.89
CA LYS A 33 -3.07 10.71 -6.41
C LYS A 33 -3.42 9.56 -5.45
N ALA A 34 -3.15 9.73 -4.16
CA ALA A 34 -3.48 8.75 -3.12
C ALA A 34 -5.00 8.46 -3.10
N THR A 35 -5.81 9.50 -3.17
CA THR A 35 -7.28 9.37 -3.18
C THR A 35 -7.76 8.61 -4.42
N ARG A 36 -7.20 8.92 -5.60
CA ARG A 36 -7.52 8.20 -6.84
C ARG A 36 -7.14 6.72 -6.75
N PHE A 37 -5.95 6.40 -6.26
CA PHE A 37 -5.51 5.02 -6.10
C PHE A 37 -6.38 4.22 -5.13
N ARG A 38 -6.84 4.82 -4.03
CA ARG A 38 -7.77 4.18 -3.09
C ARG A 38 -9.10 3.84 -3.74
N TRP A 39 -9.67 4.76 -4.52
CA TRP A 39 -10.91 4.51 -5.25
C TRP A 39 -10.78 3.42 -6.29
N ILE A 40 -9.70 3.43 -7.08
CA ILE A 40 -9.44 2.38 -8.07
C ILE A 40 -9.26 1.03 -7.37
N ALA A 41 -8.49 0.98 -6.28
CA ALA A 41 -8.31 -0.23 -5.49
C ALA A 41 -9.64 -0.77 -4.95
N ALA A 42 -10.49 0.09 -4.38
CA ALA A 42 -11.80 -0.28 -3.88
C ALA A 42 -12.71 -0.83 -4.99
N ILE A 43 -12.67 -0.24 -6.20
CA ILE A 43 -13.43 -0.74 -7.35
C ILE A 43 -12.93 -2.12 -7.78
N LEU A 44 -11.61 -2.32 -7.90
CA LEU A 44 -11.04 -3.62 -8.26
C LEU A 44 -11.42 -4.71 -7.26
N TRP A 45 -11.38 -4.39 -5.98
CA TRP A 45 -11.83 -5.28 -4.91
C TRP A 45 -13.32 -5.59 -4.97
N ALA A 46 -14.16 -4.58 -5.21
CA ALA A 46 -15.59 -4.79 -5.40
C ALA A 46 -15.87 -5.72 -6.59
N VAL A 47 -15.17 -5.54 -7.72
CA VAL A 47 -15.29 -6.43 -8.88
C VAL A 47 -14.82 -7.85 -8.55
N ALA A 48 -13.76 -8.02 -7.76
CA ALA A 48 -13.29 -9.32 -7.31
C ALA A 48 -14.35 -10.04 -6.45
N ILE A 49 -14.96 -9.33 -5.49
CA ILE A 49 -16.04 -9.86 -4.63
C ILE A 49 -17.30 -10.18 -5.46
N ILE A 50 -17.64 -9.36 -6.45
CA ILE A 50 -18.74 -9.66 -7.38
C ILE A 50 -18.42 -10.93 -8.18
N GLY A 51 -17.19 -11.08 -8.67
CA GLY A 51 -16.72 -12.29 -9.34
C GLY A 51 -16.85 -13.52 -8.43
N GLU A 52 -16.47 -13.39 -7.17
CA GLU A 52 -16.67 -14.44 -6.15
C GLU A 52 -18.16 -14.80 -6.00
N ALA A 53 -19.03 -13.81 -5.86
CA ALA A 53 -20.47 -14.01 -5.75
C ALA A 53 -21.04 -14.71 -7.00
N VAL A 54 -20.59 -14.38 -8.21
CA VAL A 54 -20.95 -15.09 -9.45
C VAL A 54 -20.46 -16.54 -9.40
N GLY A 55 -19.23 -16.77 -8.92
CA GLY A 55 -18.70 -18.10 -8.67
C GLY A 55 -19.62 -18.92 -7.77
N ILE A 56 -20.02 -18.36 -6.63
CA ILE A 56 -20.83 -19.01 -5.60
C ILE A 56 -22.27 -19.25 -6.07
N PHE A 57 -22.96 -18.20 -6.52
CA PHE A 57 -24.40 -18.24 -6.74
C PHE A 57 -24.80 -18.74 -8.12
N TRP A 58 -23.89 -18.71 -9.09
CA TRP A 58 -24.17 -19.14 -10.46
C TRP A 58 -23.28 -20.29 -10.91
N LEU A 59 -21.96 -20.17 -10.79
CA LEU A 59 -21.03 -21.13 -11.37
C LEU A 59 -21.04 -22.47 -10.62
N LEU A 60 -20.97 -22.45 -9.29
CA LEU A 60 -21.02 -23.67 -8.46
C LEU A 60 -22.37 -24.39 -8.51
N ARG A 61 -23.42 -23.77 -9.08
CA ARG A 61 -24.74 -24.38 -9.26
C ARG A 61 -24.92 -25.08 -10.62
N GLN A 62 -23.92 -25.00 -11.50
CA GLN A 62 -23.99 -25.68 -12.79
C GLN A 62 -23.93 -27.19 -12.60
N ARG A 63 -24.83 -27.91 -13.28
CA ARG A 63 -24.91 -29.36 -13.25
C ARG A 63 -25.30 -29.88 -14.63
N VAL A 64 -24.68 -30.97 -15.04
CA VAL A 64 -25.11 -31.78 -16.18
C VAL A 64 -25.55 -33.13 -15.66
N PHE A 65 -26.62 -33.66 -16.22
CA PHE A 65 -27.15 -34.95 -15.86
C PHE A 65 -26.57 -35.99 -16.81
N VAL A 66 -25.84 -36.96 -16.26
CA VAL A 66 -25.14 -37.98 -17.04
C VAL A 66 -25.65 -39.36 -16.63
N GLY A 67 -25.97 -40.17 -17.64
CA GLY A 67 -26.28 -41.60 -17.55
C GLY A 67 -27.52 -42.00 -18.36
N GLU A 68 -27.87 -43.30 -18.30
CA GLU A 68 -28.84 -43.93 -19.22
C GLU A 68 -30.24 -43.94 -18.58
N ASP A 69 -31.19 -43.21 -19.17
CA ASP A 69 -32.58 -43.17 -18.69
C ASP A 69 -33.24 -44.57 -18.79
N GLY A 70 -34.02 -44.95 -17.77
CA GLY A 70 -34.98 -46.06 -17.87
C GLY A 70 -34.52 -47.44 -17.37
N LYS A 71 -33.32 -47.59 -16.79
CA LYS A 71 -32.95 -48.84 -16.07
C LYS A 71 -33.40 -48.77 -14.61
N LEU A 72 -34.54 -49.39 -14.37
CA LEU A 72 -35.03 -49.70 -13.02
C LEU A 72 -34.22 -50.87 -12.45
N VAL A 73 -33.41 -50.62 -11.42
CA VAL A 73 -32.66 -51.67 -10.72
C VAL A 73 -33.38 -52.02 -9.43
N ARG A 74 -33.56 -53.32 -9.19
CA ARG A 74 -34.24 -53.82 -8.01
C ARG A 74 -33.31 -53.70 -6.81
N ASP A 75 -33.71 -52.86 -5.86
CA ASP A 75 -33.00 -52.66 -4.60
C ASP A 75 -32.99 -53.98 -3.81
N ALA A 76 -31.80 -54.44 -3.41
CA ALA A 76 -31.61 -55.77 -2.82
C ALA A 76 -32.27 -55.92 -1.43
N ASP A 77 -32.48 -54.80 -0.73
CA ASP A 77 -33.00 -54.79 0.63
C ASP A 77 -34.52 -54.55 0.66
N THR A 78 -35.03 -53.75 -0.27
CA THR A 78 -36.46 -53.37 -0.32
C THR A 78 -37.24 -54.07 -1.42
N GLY A 79 -36.55 -54.67 -2.39
CA GLY A 79 -37.16 -55.32 -3.55
C GLY A 79 -37.86 -54.34 -4.51
N LEU A 80 -37.80 -53.03 -4.26
CA LEU A 80 -38.41 -51.99 -5.06
C LEU A 80 -37.52 -51.62 -6.24
N LEU A 81 -38.13 -51.34 -7.38
CA LEU A 81 -37.46 -50.82 -8.55
C LEU A 81 -37.07 -49.36 -8.30
N ARG A 82 -35.77 -49.07 -8.22
CA ARG A 82 -35.25 -47.70 -8.16
C ARG A 82 -34.74 -47.30 -9.54
N GLU A 83 -35.07 -46.09 -9.96
CA GLU A 83 -34.41 -45.46 -11.11
C GLU A 83 -32.93 -45.28 -10.76
N GLN A 84 -32.09 -46.09 -11.39
CA GLN A 84 -30.64 -46.01 -11.25
C GLN A 84 -30.11 -45.57 -12.60
N GLY A 85 -29.69 -44.32 -12.72
CA GLY A 85 -29.18 -43.88 -14.02
C GLY A 85 -28.76 -42.43 -14.15
N VAL A 86 -29.32 -41.48 -13.39
CA VAL A 86 -29.02 -40.07 -13.64
C VAL A 86 -28.27 -39.44 -12.47
N ALA A 87 -26.96 -39.28 -12.63
CA ALA A 87 -26.13 -38.55 -11.68
C ALA A 87 -25.97 -37.09 -12.13
N ALA A 88 -26.06 -36.16 -11.18
CA ALA A 88 -25.68 -34.77 -11.42
C ALA A 88 -24.17 -34.63 -11.29
N GLU A 89 -23.51 -34.19 -12.36
CA GLU A 89 -22.07 -33.95 -12.39
C GLU A 89 -21.77 -32.47 -12.67
N PHE A 90 -20.69 -31.98 -12.09
CA PHE A 90 -20.21 -30.63 -12.34
C PHE A 90 -19.54 -30.55 -13.73
N PRO A 91 -20.06 -29.73 -14.66
CA PRO A 91 -19.60 -29.75 -16.03
C PRO A 91 -18.17 -29.23 -16.19
N GLN A 92 -17.41 -29.82 -17.11
CA GLN A 92 -16.00 -29.49 -17.35
C GLN A 92 -15.78 -28.01 -17.71
N TRP A 93 -16.65 -27.41 -18.52
CA TRP A 93 -16.54 -25.99 -18.86
C TRP A 93 -16.67 -25.10 -17.63
N ALA A 94 -17.57 -25.45 -16.68
CA ALA A 94 -17.77 -24.68 -15.46
C ALA A 94 -16.57 -24.83 -14.52
N PHE A 95 -15.93 -26.00 -14.51
CA PHE A 95 -14.68 -26.23 -13.80
C PHE A 95 -13.51 -25.41 -14.34
N VAL A 96 -13.33 -25.37 -15.66
CA VAL A 96 -12.31 -24.50 -16.28
C VAL A 96 -12.62 -23.03 -15.99
N ALA A 97 -13.87 -22.61 -16.12
CA ALA A 97 -14.29 -21.25 -15.80
C ALA A 97 -14.04 -20.91 -14.32
N LEU A 98 -14.19 -21.86 -13.40
CA LEU A 98 -13.91 -21.66 -11.98
C LEU A 98 -12.42 -21.40 -11.73
N LEU A 99 -11.54 -22.17 -12.38
CA LEU A 99 -10.09 -21.94 -12.25
C LEU A 99 -9.68 -20.59 -12.83
N VAL A 100 -10.21 -20.22 -13.99
CA VAL A 100 -9.97 -18.89 -14.59
C VAL A 100 -10.48 -17.78 -13.67
N LEU A 101 -11.68 -17.93 -13.11
CA LEU A 101 -12.27 -16.98 -12.17
C LEU A 101 -11.38 -16.78 -10.93
N LEU A 102 -10.86 -17.86 -10.33
CA LEU A 102 -9.94 -17.77 -9.19
C LEU A 102 -8.68 -16.97 -9.53
N VAL A 103 -8.10 -17.17 -10.72
CA VAL A 103 -6.93 -16.41 -11.18
C VAL A 103 -7.28 -14.94 -11.41
N VAL A 104 -8.45 -14.64 -11.99
CA VAL A 104 -8.91 -13.25 -12.20
C VAL A 104 -9.15 -12.55 -10.86
N ILE A 105 -9.81 -13.19 -9.89
CA ILE A 105 -10.00 -12.66 -8.54
C ILE A 105 -8.64 -12.37 -7.88
N ALA A 106 -7.66 -13.28 -8.02
CA ALA A 106 -6.30 -13.09 -7.50
C ALA A 106 -5.66 -11.83 -8.10
N ALA A 107 -5.69 -11.70 -9.43
CA ALA A 107 -5.08 -10.58 -10.14
C ALA A 107 -5.71 -9.23 -9.75
N LEU A 108 -7.04 -9.17 -9.66
CA LEU A 108 -7.77 -7.97 -9.22
C LEU A 108 -7.44 -7.62 -7.76
N SER A 109 -7.45 -8.60 -6.87
CA SER A 109 -7.17 -8.43 -5.44
C SER A 109 -5.74 -7.94 -5.18
N ILE A 110 -4.75 -8.54 -5.85
CA ILE A 110 -3.34 -8.15 -5.79
C ILE A 110 -3.16 -6.74 -6.35
N THR A 111 -3.73 -6.46 -7.54
CA THR A 111 -3.59 -5.13 -8.17
C THR A 111 -4.20 -4.04 -7.31
N GLY A 112 -5.40 -4.27 -6.76
CA GLY A 112 -6.03 -3.36 -5.80
C GLY A 112 -5.14 -3.12 -4.57
N SER A 113 -4.54 -4.18 -4.03
CA SER A 113 -3.63 -4.06 -2.89
C SER A 113 -2.34 -3.30 -3.20
N VAL A 114 -1.76 -3.49 -4.39
CA VAL A 114 -0.60 -2.72 -4.83
C VAL A 114 -0.93 -1.24 -4.94
N LEU A 115 -2.08 -0.88 -5.52
CA LEU A 115 -2.54 0.50 -5.61
C LEU A 115 -2.83 1.10 -4.23
N TRP A 116 -3.43 0.33 -3.33
CA TRP A 116 -3.67 0.74 -1.95
C TRP A 116 -2.37 1.06 -1.22
N LYS A 117 -1.34 0.23 -1.38
CA LYS A 117 0.00 0.48 -0.81
C LYS A 117 0.65 1.73 -1.38
N LYS A 118 0.54 1.96 -2.69
CA LYS A 118 1.00 3.20 -3.33
C LYS A 118 0.27 4.42 -2.74
N ALA A 119 -1.04 4.33 -2.51
CA ALA A 119 -1.79 5.41 -1.90
C ALA A 119 -1.33 5.71 -0.47
N ASN A 120 -1.06 4.68 0.33
CA ASN A 120 -0.61 4.86 1.71
C ASN A 120 0.80 5.43 1.80
N ARG A 121 1.65 5.22 0.79
CA ARG A 121 2.96 5.87 0.73
C ARG A 121 2.87 7.36 0.45
N LEU A 122 1.88 7.77 -0.35
CA LEU A 122 1.62 9.16 -0.69
C LEU A 122 0.85 9.90 0.41
N ASP A 123 -0.01 9.22 1.16
CA ASP A 123 -0.81 9.79 2.26
C ASP A 123 -0.94 8.77 3.40
N PRO A 124 0.13 8.56 4.20
CA PRO A 124 0.13 7.61 5.30
C PRO A 124 -0.73 8.08 6.47
N ALA A 125 -1.23 7.13 7.25
CA ALA A 125 -1.84 7.41 8.55
C ALA A 125 -0.76 7.71 9.60
N ARG A 126 -1.18 8.45 10.63
CA ARG A 126 -0.42 8.57 11.89
C ARG A 126 -0.48 7.24 12.63
N LYS A 127 0.63 6.82 13.26
CA LYS A 127 0.64 5.63 14.13
C LYS A 127 -0.23 5.82 15.37
N SER A 128 -0.38 7.06 15.83
CA SER A 128 -1.27 7.38 16.95
C SER A 128 -2.76 7.12 16.63
N ASP A 129 -3.15 7.18 15.34
CA ASP A 129 -4.47 6.76 14.88
C ASP A 129 -4.46 5.26 14.55
N THR A 130 -4.53 4.45 15.61
CA THR A 130 -4.39 2.99 15.52
C THR A 130 -5.39 2.34 14.55
N VAL A 131 -6.63 2.84 14.49
CA VAL A 131 -7.67 2.29 13.62
C VAL A 131 -7.35 2.58 12.15
N ARG A 132 -7.08 3.85 11.82
CA ARG A 132 -6.77 4.23 10.44
C ARG A 132 -5.46 3.59 9.98
N PHE A 133 -4.46 3.53 10.85
CA PHE A 133 -3.19 2.86 10.59
C PHE A 133 -3.39 1.36 10.35
N PHE A 134 -4.17 0.67 11.19
CA PHE A 134 -4.49 -0.74 10.99
C PHE A 134 -5.20 -0.99 9.66
N VAL A 135 -6.27 -0.25 9.38
CA VAL A 135 -7.05 -0.41 8.14
C VAL A 135 -6.16 -0.14 6.92
N GLN A 136 -5.41 0.95 6.90
CA GLN A 136 -4.54 1.23 5.76
C GLN A 136 -3.52 0.10 5.51
N ASN A 137 -2.98 -0.50 6.57
CA ASN A 137 -1.88 -1.45 6.43
C ASN A 137 -2.30 -2.92 6.23
N GLN A 138 -3.50 -3.28 6.70
CA GLN A 138 -4.01 -4.67 6.68
C GLN A 138 -5.17 -4.90 5.72
N LEU A 139 -5.83 -3.84 5.23
CA LEU A 139 -7.05 -3.98 4.40
C LEU A 139 -6.82 -4.84 3.16
N GLY A 140 -5.68 -4.73 2.47
CA GLY A 140 -5.40 -5.57 1.29
C GLY A 140 -5.44 -7.06 1.60
N ALA A 141 -4.85 -7.49 2.73
CA ALA A 141 -4.88 -8.88 3.16
C ALA A 141 -6.28 -9.33 3.62
N ILE A 142 -7.00 -8.47 4.34
CA ILE A 142 -8.38 -8.75 4.79
C ILE A 142 -9.28 -8.97 3.56
N ILE A 143 -9.20 -8.08 2.58
CA ILE A 143 -10.01 -8.18 1.36
C ILE A 143 -9.63 -9.43 0.55
N ALA A 144 -8.36 -9.82 0.50
CA ALA A 144 -7.96 -11.09 -0.11
C ALA A 144 -8.62 -12.28 0.57
N ILE A 145 -8.70 -12.32 1.90
CA ILE A 145 -9.42 -13.39 2.63
C ILE A 145 -10.91 -13.37 2.28
N VAL A 146 -11.53 -12.19 2.31
CA VAL A 146 -12.96 -12.03 1.99
C VAL A 146 -13.29 -12.53 0.58
N ALA A 147 -12.44 -12.23 -0.41
CA ALA A 147 -12.68 -12.57 -1.81
C ALA A 147 -12.45 -14.05 -2.18
N PHE A 148 -11.82 -14.84 -1.29
CA PHE A 148 -11.46 -16.23 -1.56
C PHE A 148 -12.10 -17.23 -0.60
N LEU A 149 -12.17 -16.91 0.68
CA LEU A 149 -12.50 -17.88 1.72
C LEU A 149 -13.91 -18.48 1.55
N PRO A 150 -14.98 -17.69 1.35
CA PRO A 150 -16.32 -18.25 1.11
C PRO A 150 -16.38 -19.16 -0.11
N LEU A 151 -15.81 -18.74 -1.24
CA LEU A 151 -15.78 -19.56 -2.46
C LEU A 151 -15.00 -20.87 -2.26
N ILE A 152 -13.83 -20.83 -1.62
CA ILE A 152 -13.01 -22.03 -1.33
C ILE A 152 -13.79 -23.03 -0.46
N ILE A 153 -14.45 -22.54 0.59
CA ILE A 153 -15.29 -23.39 1.46
C ILE A 153 -16.37 -24.07 0.63
N LEU A 154 -17.07 -23.32 -0.23
CA LEU A 154 -18.16 -23.86 -1.05
C LEU A 154 -17.68 -24.81 -2.16
N ILE A 155 -16.45 -24.67 -2.65
CA ILE A 155 -15.84 -25.66 -3.55
C ILE A 155 -15.74 -27.03 -2.86
N PHE A 156 -15.26 -27.08 -1.61
CA PHE A 156 -15.17 -28.33 -0.87
C PHE A 156 -16.54 -28.93 -0.51
N LEU A 157 -17.53 -28.07 -0.25
CA LEU A 157 -18.91 -28.47 0.08
C LEU A 157 -19.76 -28.83 -1.14
N ASN A 158 -19.31 -28.56 -2.38
CA ASN A 158 -20.10 -28.81 -3.58
C ASN A 158 -20.33 -30.32 -3.80
N LYS A 159 -21.57 -30.80 -3.80
CA LYS A 159 -21.88 -32.23 -3.94
C LYS A 159 -21.70 -32.78 -5.37
N ASP A 160 -21.78 -31.93 -6.39
CA ASP A 160 -21.79 -32.33 -7.79
C ASP A 160 -20.35 -32.38 -8.38
N MET A 161 -19.35 -31.85 -7.66
CA MET A 161 -17.93 -31.97 -8.02
C MET A 161 -17.31 -33.30 -7.56
N SER A 162 -16.48 -33.89 -8.44
CA SER A 162 -15.65 -35.05 -8.11
C SER A 162 -14.56 -34.72 -7.07
N LYS A 163 -14.02 -35.74 -6.39
CA LYS A 163 -12.91 -35.57 -5.44
C LYS A 163 -11.70 -34.86 -6.07
N GLY A 164 -11.33 -35.24 -7.30
CA GLY A 164 -10.22 -34.63 -8.04
C GLY A 164 -10.43 -33.14 -8.34
N GLN A 165 -11.65 -32.76 -8.76
CA GLN A 165 -11.99 -31.35 -9.00
C GLN A 165 -11.92 -30.51 -7.72
N LYS A 166 -12.49 -31.00 -6.61
CA LYS A 166 -12.43 -30.31 -5.31
C LYS A 166 -11.00 -30.13 -4.83
N THR A 167 -10.19 -31.18 -4.89
CA THR A 167 -8.78 -31.12 -4.48
C THR A 167 -8.01 -30.11 -5.34
N THR A 168 -8.20 -30.14 -6.66
CA THR A 168 -7.49 -29.25 -7.58
C THR A 168 -7.89 -27.79 -7.39
N ALA A 169 -9.19 -27.48 -7.47
CA ALA A 169 -9.66 -26.10 -7.31
C ALA A 169 -9.44 -25.57 -5.89
N GLY A 170 -9.55 -26.42 -4.87
CA GLY A 170 -9.25 -26.07 -3.49
C GLY A 170 -7.78 -25.70 -3.29
N ILE A 171 -6.83 -26.50 -3.80
CA ILE A 171 -5.39 -26.19 -3.71
C ILE A 171 -5.06 -24.89 -4.47
N VAL A 172 -5.56 -24.75 -5.69
CA VAL A 172 -5.34 -23.53 -6.50
C VAL A 172 -5.91 -22.31 -5.77
N GLY A 173 -7.14 -22.40 -5.28
CA GLY A 173 -7.79 -21.32 -4.52
C GLY A 173 -7.00 -20.93 -3.27
N ILE A 174 -6.58 -21.90 -2.45
CA ILE A 174 -5.79 -21.63 -1.23
C ILE A 174 -4.44 -20.99 -1.59
N ALA A 175 -3.73 -21.52 -2.59
CA ALA A 175 -2.43 -20.98 -3.00
C ALA A 175 -2.55 -19.52 -3.47
N LEU A 176 -3.57 -19.22 -4.28
CA LEU A 176 -3.86 -17.85 -4.75
C LEU A 176 -4.28 -16.93 -3.61
N ALA A 177 -5.10 -17.42 -2.67
CA ALA A 177 -5.52 -16.65 -1.50
C ALA A 177 -4.33 -16.29 -0.60
N VAL A 178 -3.44 -17.24 -0.32
CA VAL A 178 -2.21 -17.01 0.45
C VAL A 178 -1.31 -16.01 -0.27
N LEU A 179 -1.09 -16.18 -1.58
CA LEU A 179 -0.29 -15.25 -2.38
C LEU A 179 -0.88 -13.83 -2.33
N ALA A 180 -2.19 -13.70 -2.54
CA ALA A 180 -2.86 -12.41 -2.52
C ALA A 180 -2.82 -11.75 -1.13
N ALA A 181 -2.99 -12.53 -0.06
CA ALA A 181 -2.90 -12.04 1.30
C ALA A 181 -1.50 -11.54 1.63
N VAL A 182 -0.45 -12.35 1.35
CA VAL A 182 0.94 -11.97 1.60
C VAL A 182 1.32 -10.71 0.83
N LEU A 183 1.00 -10.63 -0.47
CA LEU A 183 1.28 -9.43 -1.27
C LEU A 183 0.44 -8.22 -0.84
N GLY A 184 -0.75 -8.47 -0.29
CA GLY A 184 -1.65 -7.45 0.23
C GLY A 184 -1.22 -6.84 1.57
N THR A 185 -0.38 -7.53 2.34
CA THR A 185 0.17 -6.98 3.59
C THR A 185 1.23 -5.90 3.33
N SER A 186 1.26 -4.91 4.22
CA SER A 186 2.36 -3.93 4.32
C SER A 186 3.19 -4.22 5.55
N ILE A 187 4.33 -4.90 5.35
CA ILE A 187 5.23 -5.31 6.46
C ILE A 187 5.94 -4.09 7.06
N ASN A 188 6.37 -3.14 6.23
CA ASN A 188 6.98 -1.88 6.64
C ASN A 188 6.09 -0.71 6.19
N PRO A 189 4.98 -0.44 6.90
CA PRO A 189 4.05 0.61 6.51
C PRO A 189 4.64 2.00 6.79
N PRO A 190 4.59 2.93 5.82
CA PRO A 190 4.98 4.31 6.06
C PRO A 190 4.03 4.96 7.06
N SER A 191 4.56 5.88 7.87
CA SER A 191 3.76 6.68 8.80
C SER A 191 4.17 8.14 8.77
N VAL A 192 3.27 9.01 9.23
CA VAL A 192 3.56 10.45 9.34
C VAL A 192 4.75 10.69 10.26
N GLU A 193 4.88 9.93 11.35
CA GLU A 193 6.00 10.05 12.29
C GLU A 193 7.34 9.72 11.63
N GLN A 194 7.38 8.68 10.78
CA GLN A 194 8.58 8.33 10.02
C GLN A 194 8.98 9.46 9.06
N TYR A 195 8.03 9.98 8.28
CA TYR A 195 8.31 11.07 7.36
C TYR A 195 8.63 12.38 8.07
N THR A 196 8.04 12.61 9.25
CA THR A 196 8.39 13.75 10.10
C THR A 196 9.82 13.63 10.61
N ALA A 197 10.26 12.44 11.03
CA ALA A 197 11.64 12.23 11.46
C ALA A 197 12.64 12.47 10.32
N ASP A 198 12.38 11.95 9.13
CA ASP A 198 13.22 12.19 7.95
C ASP A 198 13.25 13.69 7.59
N GLN A 199 12.09 14.37 7.58
CA GLN A 199 11.99 15.81 7.30
C GLN A 199 12.72 16.65 8.37
N SER A 200 12.55 16.33 9.64
CA SER A 200 13.25 16.99 10.74
C SER A 200 14.76 16.78 10.66
N ALA A 201 15.22 15.60 10.23
CA ALA A 201 16.65 15.36 10.02
C ALA A 201 17.19 16.24 8.89
N VAL A 202 16.50 16.32 7.76
CA VAL A 202 16.87 17.19 6.64
C VAL A 202 16.96 18.66 7.08
N ILE A 203 15.91 19.16 7.74
CA ILE A 203 15.87 20.55 8.23
C ILE A 203 17.03 20.82 9.20
N GLN A 204 17.28 19.93 10.16
CA GLN A 204 18.37 20.12 11.12
C GLN A 204 19.77 20.04 10.48
N LEU A 205 19.92 19.32 9.36
CA LEU A 205 21.21 19.15 8.67
C LEU A 205 21.48 20.21 7.60
N LEU A 206 20.45 20.77 6.98
CA LEU A 206 20.58 21.70 5.84
C LEU A 206 20.00 23.09 6.11
N GLY A 207 19.29 23.28 7.21
CA GLY A 207 18.61 24.53 7.56
C GLY A 207 17.25 24.73 6.89
N GLN A 208 16.93 23.89 5.90
CA GLN A 208 15.69 23.95 5.13
C GLN A 208 15.26 22.55 4.70
N ASP A 209 13.96 22.38 4.39
CA ASP A 209 13.41 21.14 3.84
C ASP A 209 13.68 21.08 2.32
N GLU A 210 14.95 20.87 1.96
CA GLU A 210 15.39 20.74 0.58
C GLU A 210 16.26 19.49 0.42
N VAL A 211 15.86 18.61 -0.49
CA VAL A 211 16.54 17.35 -0.79
C VAL A 211 16.66 17.18 -2.30
N VAL A 212 17.57 16.29 -2.70
CA VAL A 212 17.77 15.98 -4.10
C VAL A 212 17.52 14.50 -4.40
N TRP A 213 17.05 14.21 -5.60
CA TRP A 213 16.81 12.84 -6.04
C TRP A 213 16.89 12.74 -7.56
N VAL A 214 17.01 11.50 -8.05
CA VAL A 214 16.96 11.19 -9.48
C VAL A 214 15.81 10.24 -9.80
N ASP A 215 15.27 10.34 -11.01
CA ASP A 215 14.28 9.38 -11.50
C ASP A 215 14.82 7.94 -11.46
N GLY A 216 14.00 7.00 -11.00
CA GLY A 216 14.39 5.60 -10.79
C GLY A 216 15.04 5.29 -9.43
N GLY A 217 15.56 6.28 -8.69
CA GLY A 217 16.07 6.10 -7.33
C GLY A 217 14.97 5.80 -6.28
N ALA A 218 15.32 5.13 -5.19
CA ALA A 218 14.39 4.79 -4.10
C ALA A 218 14.48 5.73 -2.88
N VAL A 219 15.55 6.52 -2.77
CA VAL A 219 15.85 7.40 -1.65
C VAL A 219 16.10 8.82 -2.17
N TYR A 220 15.99 9.80 -1.27
CA TYR A 220 16.46 11.17 -1.51
C TYR A 220 17.71 11.45 -0.67
N HIS A 221 18.48 12.42 -1.13
CA HIS A 221 19.84 12.72 -0.72
C HIS A 221 19.92 14.16 -0.19
N VAL A 222 20.92 14.41 0.65
CA VAL A 222 21.13 15.75 1.23
C VAL A 222 21.93 16.68 0.31
N CYS A 223 22.53 16.13 -0.74
CA CYS A 223 23.35 16.89 -1.69
C CYS A 223 23.41 16.22 -3.06
N ASP A 224 23.66 17.02 -4.11
CA ASP A 224 23.69 16.60 -5.50
C ASP A 224 25.06 16.09 -6.02
N GLU A 225 26.14 16.35 -5.29
CA GLU A 225 27.50 15.97 -5.69
C GLU A 225 27.87 14.51 -5.35
N VAL A 226 26.87 13.66 -5.17
CA VAL A 226 27.05 12.26 -4.72
C VAL A 226 26.99 11.29 -5.88
N SER A 227 27.92 10.33 -5.91
CA SER A 227 28.01 9.32 -6.99
C SER A 227 26.74 8.47 -7.11
N ALA A 228 25.93 8.39 -6.05
CA ALA A 228 24.65 7.69 -6.04
C ALA A 228 23.60 8.30 -6.98
N ILE A 229 23.70 9.60 -7.29
CA ILE A 229 22.76 10.29 -8.18
C ILE A 229 23.38 10.74 -9.51
N GLN A 230 24.70 10.71 -9.65
CA GLN A 230 25.43 10.99 -10.89
C GLN A 230 25.37 9.80 -11.88
N THR A 231 24.16 9.26 -12.09
CA THR A 231 23.89 8.07 -12.90
C THR A 231 23.49 8.42 -14.35
N GLY A 232 23.42 9.71 -14.69
CA GLY A 232 22.98 10.22 -16.00
C GLY A 232 21.48 10.55 -16.08
N SER A 233 20.73 10.35 -15.00
CA SER A 233 19.34 10.80 -14.86
C SER A 233 19.26 12.28 -14.48
N GLU A 234 18.15 12.94 -14.80
CA GLU A 234 17.88 14.32 -14.38
C GLU A 234 17.82 14.39 -12.83
N ILE A 235 18.66 15.27 -12.27
CA ILE A 235 18.67 15.58 -10.83
C ILE A 235 17.53 16.56 -10.57
N ARG A 236 16.71 16.23 -9.58
CA ARG A 236 15.59 17.05 -9.13
C ARG A 236 15.85 17.49 -7.70
N THR A 237 15.47 18.72 -7.41
CA THR A 237 15.56 19.34 -6.08
C THR A 237 14.17 19.79 -5.65
N GLY A 238 13.88 19.66 -4.36
CA GLY A 238 12.62 20.10 -3.77
C GLY A 238 12.47 19.60 -2.34
N THR A 239 11.27 19.67 -1.80
CA THR A 239 10.97 19.25 -0.42
C THR A 239 10.98 17.73 -0.26
N THR A 240 11.12 17.27 0.99
CA THR A 240 10.92 15.85 1.30
C THR A 240 9.55 15.34 0.85
N ALA A 241 8.49 16.15 0.97
CA ALA A 241 7.15 15.80 0.49
C ALA A 241 7.09 15.60 -1.04
N GLU A 242 7.76 16.45 -1.81
CA GLU A 242 7.88 16.32 -3.27
C GLU A 242 8.72 15.11 -3.67
N ALA A 243 9.78 14.79 -2.91
CA ALA A 243 10.55 13.57 -3.12
C ALA A 243 9.69 12.31 -2.90
N ILE A 244 8.88 12.28 -1.83
CA ILE A 244 7.93 11.18 -1.60
C ILE A 244 6.91 11.08 -2.73
N GLU A 245 6.40 12.22 -3.22
CA GLU A 245 5.51 12.27 -4.37
C GLU A 245 6.16 11.70 -5.64
N ALA A 246 7.44 12.04 -5.87
CA ALA A 246 8.26 11.50 -6.96
C ALA A 246 8.64 10.02 -6.78
N GLY A 247 8.12 9.37 -5.74
CA GLY A 247 8.27 7.95 -5.51
C GLY A 247 9.54 7.58 -4.75
N LYS A 248 10.17 8.51 -4.02
CA LYS A 248 11.19 8.21 -3.02
C LYS A 248 10.54 7.77 -1.70
N SER A 249 11.30 7.05 -0.88
CA SER A 249 10.75 6.40 0.33
C SER A 249 11.16 7.07 1.62
N ARG A 250 12.38 7.61 1.63
CA ARG A 250 13.12 7.95 2.84
C ARG A 250 14.40 8.70 2.52
N LEU A 251 14.95 9.31 3.56
CA LEU A 251 16.29 9.85 3.57
C LEU A 251 17.34 8.74 3.49
N THR A 252 18.41 8.98 2.73
CA THR A 252 19.62 8.16 2.72
C THR A 252 20.23 8.00 4.12
N LEU A 253 20.62 6.77 4.47
CA LEU A 253 21.37 6.50 5.70
C LEU A 253 22.86 6.85 5.56
N GLN A 254 23.29 7.34 4.39
CA GLN A 254 24.66 7.74 4.11
C GLN A 254 24.85 9.27 4.18
N PHE A 255 23.90 10.01 4.74
CA PHE A 255 23.89 11.47 4.75
C PHE A 255 25.22 12.06 5.25
N ALA A 256 25.86 11.46 6.26
CA ALA A 256 27.14 11.93 6.78
C ALA A 256 28.26 11.91 5.74
N SER A 257 28.28 10.91 4.85
CA SER A 257 29.24 10.86 3.74
C SER A 257 28.89 11.82 2.61
N GLU A 258 27.60 12.07 2.40
CA GLU A 258 27.11 13.02 1.40
C GLU A 258 27.42 14.46 1.81
N LEU A 259 27.24 14.81 3.10
CA LEU A 259 27.63 16.11 3.65
C LEU A 259 29.13 16.39 3.42
N ARG A 260 30.00 15.42 3.72
CA ARG A 260 31.46 15.57 3.47
C ARG A 260 31.79 15.73 1.99
N ALA A 261 31.05 15.05 1.12
CA ALA A 261 31.29 15.13 -0.32
C ALA A 261 31.02 16.55 -0.85
N CYS A 262 30.11 17.27 -0.19
CA CYS A 262 29.67 18.60 -0.59
C CYS A 262 30.21 19.72 0.29
N ASP A 263 31.29 19.45 1.01
CA ASP A 263 31.95 20.41 1.91
C ASP A 263 31.00 21.03 2.96
N LEU A 264 29.99 20.27 3.38
CA LEU A 264 29.06 20.63 4.45
C LEU A 264 29.52 20.06 5.78
N SER A 265 29.26 20.82 6.85
CA SER A 265 29.55 20.41 8.23
C SER A 265 28.84 19.09 8.55
N VAL A 266 29.53 18.21 9.28
CA VAL A 266 28.99 16.91 9.70
C VAL A 266 28.81 16.91 11.22
N PRO A 267 27.63 16.53 11.73
CA PRO A 267 27.44 16.40 13.17
C PRO A 267 28.37 15.34 13.78
N GLU A 268 28.90 15.59 14.98
CA GLU A 268 29.73 14.63 15.72
C GLU A 268 28.97 13.35 16.07
N ASN A 269 27.66 13.46 16.27
CA ASN A 269 26.77 12.34 16.58
C ASN A 269 26.08 11.75 15.33
N ALA A 270 26.63 11.94 14.13
CA ALA A 270 26.03 11.45 12.88
C ALA A 270 25.73 9.94 12.86
N ASP A 271 26.56 9.12 13.51
CA ASP A 271 26.32 7.67 13.62
C ASP A 271 25.07 7.36 14.46
N GLN A 272 24.84 8.12 15.54
CA GLN A 272 23.66 7.97 16.39
C GLN A 272 22.38 8.39 15.65
N ILE A 273 22.45 9.49 14.90
CA ILE A 273 21.35 9.94 14.02
C ILE A 273 21.04 8.87 12.97
N THR A 274 22.07 8.29 12.35
CA THR A 274 21.93 7.25 11.33
C THR A 274 21.23 6.01 11.90
N GLU A 275 21.61 5.55 13.09
CA GLU A 275 20.99 4.40 13.72
C GLU A 275 19.55 4.69 14.15
N ALA A 276 19.28 5.89 14.68
CA ALA A 276 17.93 6.33 15.01
C ALA A 276 17.03 6.37 13.76
N LEU A 277 17.50 6.97 12.65
CA LEU A 277 16.79 6.99 11.38
C LEU A 277 16.54 5.57 10.85
N ARG A 278 17.54 4.69 10.92
CA ARG A 278 17.38 3.28 10.52
C ARG A 278 16.27 2.58 11.31
N ALA A 279 16.25 2.75 12.63
CA ALA A 279 15.24 2.17 13.50
C ALA A 279 13.83 2.74 13.23
N ILE A 280 13.71 4.06 13.08
CA ILE A 280 12.46 4.74 12.75
C ILE A 280 11.95 4.28 11.37
N GLN A 281 12.84 4.20 10.37
CA GLN A 281 12.52 3.72 9.02
C GLN A 281 12.17 2.22 8.99
N ALA A 282 12.67 1.45 9.94
CA ALA A 282 12.27 0.05 10.18
C ALA A 282 10.93 -0.07 10.94
N GLY A 283 10.32 1.05 11.33
CA GLY A 283 9.01 1.11 11.96
C GLY A 283 9.02 1.12 13.49
N GLN A 284 10.18 1.27 14.14
CA GLN A 284 10.23 1.44 15.60
C GLN A 284 9.54 2.74 16.01
N THR A 285 8.85 2.71 17.14
CA THR A 285 8.06 3.85 17.68
C THR A 285 8.68 4.51 18.89
N ASP A 286 9.57 3.80 19.58
CA ASP A 286 10.14 4.24 20.85
C ASP A 286 11.52 4.89 20.66
N THR A 287 11.94 5.02 19.40
CA THR A 287 13.21 5.64 19.02
C THR A 287 13.00 7.13 18.78
N ALA A 288 13.62 7.96 19.62
CA ALA A 288 13.71 9.39 19.38
C ALA A 288 14.85 9.70 18.39
N LEU A 289 14.63 10.67 17.50
CA LEU A 289 15.69 11.21 16.66
C LEU A 289 16.56 12.16 17.50
N PRO A 290 17.86 11.86 17.71
CA PRO A 290 18.74 12.78 18.43
C PRO A 290 19.00 14.04 17.60
N ALA A 291 19.07 15.20 18.25
CA ALA A 291 19.46 16.45 17.60
C ALA A 291 20.93 16.41 17.17
N PRO A 292 21.31 17.01 16.03
CA PRO A 292 22.72 17.17 15.64
C PRO A 292 23.56 17.90 16.68
N VAL A 293 24.73 17.34 16.97
CA VAL A 293 25.77 17.97 17.79
C VAL A 293 26.87 18.46 16.87
N TRP A 294 27.12 19.77 16.87
CA TRP A 294 28.11 20.43 16.03
C TRP A 294 29.37 20.74 16.84
N ALA A 295 30.55 20.60 16.22
CA ALA A 295 31.82 20.89 16.86
C ALA A 295 31.97 22.40 17.18
N ASP A 296 31.54 23.26 16.25
CA ASP A 296 31.31 24.68 16.48
C ASP A 296 29.80 24.97 16.35
N PRO A 297 29.14 25.61 17.34
CA PRO A 297 27.76 26.05 17.20
C PRO A 297 27.49 26.93 15.97
N ALA A 298 28.49 27.64 15.44
CA ALA A 298 28.38 28.41 14.22
C ALA A 298 28.23 27.54 12.95
N ASP A 299 28.59 26.26 13.01
CA ASP A 299 28.40 25.29 11.93
C ASP A 299 26.97 24.79 11.83
N ALA A 300 26.11 25.09 12.82
CA ALA A 300 24.71 24.73 12.81
C ALA A 300 23.96 25.51 11.71
N PRO A 301 23.32 24.84 10.74
CA PRO A 301 22.54 25.51 9.68
C PRO A 301 21.35 26.30 10.22
N ILE A 302 20.86 25.94 11.41
CA ILE A 302 19.78 26.62 12.12
C ILE A 302 20.36 27.25 13.37
N THR A 303 20.37 28.58 13.41
CA THR A 303 20.56 29.33 14.65
C THR A 303 19.22 29.42 15.37
N VAL A 304 19.03 28.63 16.43
CA VAL A 304 17.92 28.84 17.36
C VAL A 304 18.31 30.00 18.27
N GLU A 305 17.72 31.19 18.08
CA GLU A 305 17.81 32.23 19.11
C GLU A 305 17.25 31.66 20.41
N GLU A 306 18.07 31.61 21.45
CA GLU A 306 17.64 31.13 22.77
C GLU A 306 16.38 31.89 23.17
N ALA A 307 15.28 31.16 23.37
CA ALA A 307 14.08 31.74 23.96
C ALA A 307 14.47 32.35 25.31
N PRO A 308 14.09 33.60 25.60
CA PRO A 308 14.43 34.22 26.87
C PRO A 308 13.92 33.33 27.99
N ALA A 309 14.83 32.96 28.90
CA ALA A 309 14.49 32.21 30.09
C ALA A 309 13.50 33.06 30.92
N GLU A 310 12.23 32.67 30.92
CA GLU A 310 11.26 33.07 31.95
C GLU A 310 11.24 32.09 33.11
#